data_AF-A0A837DB79-F1
#
_entry.id   AF-A0A837DB79-F1
#
_cell.length_a   1.000
_cell.length_b   1.000
_cell.length_c   1.000
_cell.angle_alpha   90.00
_cell.angle_beta   90.00
_cell.angle_gamma   90.00
#
_symmetry.space_group_name_H-M   'P 1'
#
loop_
_entity.id
_entity.type
_entity.pdbx_description
1 polymer ?
#
loop_
_entity_poly.entity_id
_entity_poly.type
_entity_poly.pdbx_seq_one_letter_code
_entity_poly.pdbx_strand_id
1 'polypeptide(L)' 'MVRSLVGALLWVGDGRRDVGWPLEVLRSRQRSSVVAPAHGLTLVKVDYPPDDELASRAEKTRNIRDESESFQSD' A
#
# COMPACT_ATOMS: atom_id res chain seq x y z
N MET A 1 -0.80 -2.23 -1.96
CA MET A 1 -0.38 -2.87 -0.70
C MET A 1 -1.34 -3.99 -0.28
N VAL A 2 -2.64 -3.72 -0.07
CA VAL A 2 -3.63 -4.73 0.37
C VAL A 2 -3.67 -5.98 -0.52
N ARG A 3 -3.86 -5.83 -1.84
CA ARG A 3 -3.90 -6.98 -2.76
C ARG A 3 -2.62 -7.81 -2.76
N SER A 4 -1.46 -7.22 -2.45
CA SER A 4 -0.19 -7.95 -2.33
C SER A 4 -0.14 -8.79 -1.07
N LEU A 5 -0.62 -8.24 0.06
CA LEU A 5 -0.75 -8.98 1.32
C LEU A 5 -1.73 -10.15 1.18
N VAL A 6 -2.91 -9.88 0.61
CA VAL A 6 -3.91 -10.93 0.35
C VAL A 6 -3.36 -11.99 -0.60
N GLY A 7 -2.64 -11.59 -1.65
CA GLY A 7 -1.99 -12.53 -2.57
C GLY A 7 -0.99 -13.45 -1.85
N ALA A 8 -0.18 -12.90 -0.94
CA ALA A 8 0.75 -13.70 -0.14
C ALA A 8 0.03 -14.70 0.77
N LEU A 9 -1.06 -14.27 1.44
CA LEU A 9 -1.87 -15.15 2.30
C LEU A 9 -2.55 -16.26 1.52
N LEU A 10 -3.07 -15.98 0.32
CA LEU A 10 -3.66 -16.99 -0.56
C LEU A 10 -2.65 -18.07 -0.93
N TRP A 11 -1.41 -17.70 -1.25
CA TRP A 11 -0.36 -18.67 -1.56
C TRP A 11 0.02 -19.55 -0.36
N VAL A 12 -0.01 -18.99 0.85
CA VAL A 12 0.18 -19.77 2.08
C VAL A 12 -1.00 -20.72 2.31
N GLY A 13 -2.24 -20.22 2.17
CA GLY A 13 -3.45 -21.03 2.32
C GLY A 13 -3.57 -22.17 1.29
N ASP A 14 -3.09 -21.93 0.07
CA ASP A 14 -3.00 -22.93 -1.00
C ASP A 14 -1.81 -23.90 -0.85
N GLY A 15 -0.94 -23.72 0.15
CA GLY A 15 0.25 -24.53 0.37
C GLY A 15 1.40 -24.29 -0.62
N ARG A 16 1.34 -23.24 -1.45
CA ARG A 16 2.40 -22.86 -2.39
C ARG A 16 3.63 -22.28 -1.70
N ARG A 17 3.46 -21.78 -0.48
CA ARG A 17 4.48 -21.19 0.39
C ARG A 17 4.20 -21.56 1.85
N ASP A 18 5.25 -21.62 2.66
CA ASP A 18 5.13 -21.83 4.10
C ASP A 18 4.64 -20.56 4.82
N VAL A 19 4.23 -20.72 6.08
CA VAL A 19 3.67 -19.64 6.91
C VAL A 19 4.71 -18.57 7.26
N GLY A 20 6.01 -18.89 7.21
CA GLY A 20 7.11 -17.96 7.47
C GLY A 20 7.45 -17.07 6.28
N TRP A 21 7.16 -17.51 5.06
CA TRP A 21 7.50 -16.80 3.82
C TRP A 21 7.04 -15.32 3.76
N PRO A 22 5.82 -14.93 4.19
CA PRO A 22 5.43 -13.51 4.19
C PRO A 22 6.36 -12.61 5.02
N LEU A 23 6.93 -13.14 6.12
CA LEU A 23 7.89 -12.42 6.94
C LEU A 23 9.23 -12.23 6.22
N GLU A 24 9.66 -13.23 5.45
CA GLU A 24 10.87 -13.13 4.61
C GLU A 24 10.71 -12.06 3.53
N VAL A 25 9.55 -12.05 2.86
CA VAL A 25 9.21 -11.02 1.86
C VAL A 25 9.25 -9.62 2.50
N LEU A 26 8.63 -9.43 3.67
CA LEU A 26 8.68 -8.16 4.39
C LEU A 26 10.12 -7.72 4.71
N ARG A 27 10.95 -8.66 5.18
CA ARG A 27 12.36 -8.40 5.53
C ARG A 27 13.23 -8.08 4.32
N SER A 28 12.92 -8.66 3.16
CA SER A 28 13.67 -8.42 1.92
C SER A 28 13.64 -6.97 1.44
N ARG A 29 12.63 -6.19 1.87
CA ARG A 29 12.33 -4.83 1.39
C ARG A 29 12.19 -4.73 -0.13
N GLN A 30 11.99 -5.85 -0.81
CA GLN A 30 11.75 -5.93 -2.24
C GLN A 30 10.26 -6.18 -2.50
N ARG A 31 9.75 -5.61 -3.60
CA ARG A 31 8.36 -5.84 -3.99
C ARG A 31 8.21 -7.25 -4.54
N SER A 32 7.33 -8.03 -3.91
CA SER A 32 6.87 -9.31 -4.45
C SER A 32 5.83 -9.09 -5.56
N SER A 33 5.86 -9.94 -6.59
CA SER A 33 4.93 -9.90 -7.73
C SER A 33 3.58 -10.56 -7.44
N VAL A 34 3.40 -11.16 -6.26
CA VAL A 34 2.14 -11.82 -5.89
C VAL A 34 1.09 -10.77 -5.55
N VAL A 35 0.03 -10.69 -6.36
CA VAL A 35 -1.07 -9.73 -6.20
C VAL A 35 -2.39 -10.43 -6.46
N ALA A 36 -3.31 -10.40 -5.48
CA ALA A 36 -4.66 -10.94 -5.62
C ALA A 36 -5.46 -10.19 -6.72
N PRO A 37 -6.50 -10.81 -7.32
CA PRO A 37 -7.38 -10.12 -8.29
C PRO A 37 -8.02 -8.84 -7.71
N ALA A 38 -8.29 -7.86 -8.58
CA ALA A 38 -8.80 -6.55 -8.14
C ALA A 38 -10.26 -6.58 -7.70
N HIS A 39 -11.08 -7.39 -8.40
CA HIS A 39 -12.54 -7.38 -8.25
C HIS A 39 -13.04 -7.88 -6.89
N GLY A 40 -12.18 -8.52 -6.09
CA GLY A 40 -12.51 -8.96 -4.73
C GLY A 40 -12.22 -7.92 -3.63
N LEU A 41 -11.70 -6.73 -3.98
CA LEU A 41 -11.37 -5.69 -3.00
C LEU A 41 -12.33 -4.51 -3.10
N THR A 42 -12.97 -4.16 -1.99
CA THR A 42 -13.87 -3.01 -1.87
C THR A 42 -13.43 -2.08 -0.73
N LEU A 43 -13.45 -0.78 -0.96
CA LEU A 43 -13.25 0.23 0.09
C LEU A 43 -14.53 0.33 0.93
N VAL A 44 -14.44 0.03 2.23
CA VAL A 44 -15.61 -0.05 3.12
C VAL A 44 -15.89 1.28 3.81
N LYS A 45 -14.86 1.99 4.28
CA LYS A 45 -14.99 3.22 5.06
C LYS A 45 -13.75 4.08 4.90
N VAL A 46 -13.94 5.39 5.04
CA VAL A 46 -12.86 6.36 5.29
C VAL A 46 -13.18 7.10 6.56
N ASP A 47 -12.26 7.05 7.52
CA ASP A 47 -12.36 7.80 8.77
C ASP A 47 -11.70 9.17 8.61
N TYR A 48 -12.37 10.20 9.10
CA TYR A 48 -11.87 11.56 9.16
C TYR A 48 -11.73 12.00 10.62
N PRO A 49 -10.75 12.87 10.93
CA PRO A 49 -10.67 13.48 12.26
C PRO A 49 -11.83 14.47 12.48
N PRO A 50 -12.02 14.98 13.70
CA PRO A 50 -12.99 16.02 14.00
C PRO A 50 -12.86 17.25 13.08
N ASP A 51 -13.96 18.01 12.91
CA ASP A 51 -14.07 19.10 11.94
C ASP A 51 -13.02 20.20 12.15
N ASP A 52 -12.70 20.51 13.41
CA ASP A 52 -11.69 21.49 13.80
C ASP A 52 -10.26 21.04 13.48
N GLU A 53 -10.02 19.75 13.24
CA GLU A 53 -8.73 19.20 12.84
C GLU A 53 -8.58 19.03 11.31
N LEU A 54 -9.67 19.14 10.54
CA LEU A 54 -9.65 18.86 9.10
C LEU A 54 -8.68 19.76 8.33
N ALA A 55 -8.61 21.04 8.68
CA ALA A 55 -7.70 21.99 8.04
C ALA A 55 -6.23 21.58 8.24
N SER A 56 -5.84 21.26 9.48
CA SER A 56 -4.49 20.77 9.79
C SER A 56 -4.19 19.45 9.10
N ARG A 57 -5.17 18.55 9.03
CA ARG A 57 -5.03 17.27 8.32
C ARG A 57 -4.74 17.51 6.84
N ALA A 58 -5.49 18.42 6.19
CA ALA A 58 -5.32 18.74 4.78
C ALA A 58 -3.91 19.29 4.47
N GLU A 59 -3.41 20.21 5.30
CA GLU A 59 -2.04 20.75 5.17
C GLU A 59 -0.98 19.64 5.26
N LYS A 60 -1.06 18.78 6.29
CA LYS A 60 -0.10 17.67 6.49
C LYS A 60 -0.06 16.67 5.34
N THR A 61 -1.19 16.45 4.65
CA THR A 61 -1.27 15.48 3.55
C THR A 61 -1.02 16.05 2.18
N ARG A 62 -0.90 17.38 2.05
CA ARG A 62 -0.78 18.04 0.76
C ARG A 62 0.56 17.66 0.12
N ASN A 63 0.50 16.97 -1.00
CA ASN A 63 1.68 16.71 -1.85
C ASN A 63 1.64 17.68 -3.03
N ILE A 64 2.44 18.74 -2.97
CA ILE A 64 2.56 19.73 -4.05
C ILE A 64 3.66 19.26 -4.98
N ARG A 65 3.35 19.19 -6.27
CA ARG A 65 4.37 18.98 -7.31
C ARG A 65 4.83 20.37 -7.73
N ASP A 66 6.04 20.76 -7.33
CA ASP A 66 6.65 22.00 -7.81
C ASP A 66 7.35 21.76 -9.16
N GLU A 67 7.21 22.70 -10.09
CA GLU A 67 7.87 22.67 -11.41
C GLU A 67 9.41 22.73 -11.32
N SER A 68 9.98 23.04 -10.15
CA SER A 68 11.43 23.09 -9.93
C SER A 68 12.12 21.72 -9.93
N GLU A 69 11.38 20.60 -9.91
CA GLU A 69 11.94 19.24 -9.93
C GLU A 69 12.02 18.62 -11.35
N SER A 70 11.56 19.31 -12.41
CA SER A 70 11.46 18.73 -13.76
C SER A 70 12.63 19.01 -14.72
N PHE A 71 13.82 19.39 -14.22
CA PHE A 71 15.02 19.53 -15.06
C PHE A 71 16.29 19.00 -14.39
N GLN A 72 16.37 17.68 -14.24
CA GLN A 72 17.64 16.96 -14.27
C GLN A 72 17.41 15.65 -15.01
N SER A 73 17.31 15.77 -16.33
CA SER A 73 17.46 14.64 -17.27
C SER A 73 18.95 14.54 -17.59
N ASP A 74 19.57 13.43 -17.19
CA ASP A 74 20.70 12.83 -17.93
C ASP A 74 20.13 12.00 -19.09
#